data_AF-A0A7C0U322-F1
#
_entry.id   AF-A0A7C0U322-F1
#
_cell.length_a   1.000
_cell.length_b   1.000
_cell.length_c   1.000
_cell.angle_alpha   90.00
_cell.angle_beta   90.00
_cell.angle_gamma   90.00
#
_symmetry.space_group_name_H-M   'P 1'
#
loop_
_entity.id
_entity.type
_entity.pdbx_description
1 polymer ?
#
loop_
_entity_poly.entity_id
_entity_poly.type
_entity_poly.pdbx_seq_one_letter_code
_entity_poly.pdbx_strand_id
1 'polypeptide(L)' 'MYPLFWECGGGQVHIRESFEEAVRRQMWEEFGIKVKVLKSFTSYVIPSSNGRPAIPGVRFLVCYH' A
#
# COMPACT_ATOMS: atom_id res chain seq x y z
N MET A 1 7.90 -8.37 3.39
CA MET A 1 8.83 -7.87 2.37
C MET A 1 9.63 -9.06 1.82
N TYR A 2 9.66 -9.25 0.50
CA TYR A 2 10.42 -10.33 -0.15
C TYR A 2 11.85 -9.84 -0.41
N PRO A 3 12.86 -10.32 0.33
CA PRO A 3 14.22 -9.82 0.16
C PRO A 3 14.71 -10.01 -1.28
N LEU A 4 15.47 -9.03 -1.81
CA LEU A 4 16.09 -9.03 -3.14
C LEU A 4 15.15 -8.83 -4.34
N PHE A 5 13.88 -8.50 -4.12
CA PHE A 5 12.96 -8.12 -5.19
C PHE A 5 12.63 -6.63 -5.14
N TRP A 6 12.38 -6.04 -6.32
CA TRP A 6 11.85 -4.70 -6.42
C TRP A 6 10.37 -4.68 -6.03
N GLU A 7 9.99 -3.69 -5.23
CA GLU A 7 8.62 -3.45 -4.82
C GLU A 7 8.27 -1.97 -4.89
N CYS A 8 6.97 -1.67 -4.90
CA CYS A 8 6.46 -0.31 -4.96
C CYS A 8 6.14 0.26 -3.57
N GLY A 9 6.50 -0.47 -2.51
CA GLY A 9 6.16 -0.19 -1.12
C GLY A 9 4.67 -0.32 -0.78
N GLY A 10 4.35 -0.02 0.47
CA GLY A 10 2.99 -0.02 0.99
C GLY A 10 2.76 -1.03 2.12
N GLY A 11 1.59 -0.94 2.74
CA GLY A 11 1.27 -1.79 3.88
C GLY A 11 -0.21 -1.77 4.24
N GLN A 12 -0.50 -2.13 5.48
CA GLN A 12 -1.87 -2.20 5.98
C GLN A 12 -2.41 -0.81 6.33
N VAL A 13 -3.71 -0.66 6.12
CA VAL A 13 -4.49 0.50 6.58
C VAL A 13 -4.81 0.29 8.05
N HIS A 14 -4.51 1.27 8.89
CA HIS A 14 -4.80 1.22 10.32
C HIS A 14 -6.27 1.56 10.63
N ILE A 15 -6.73 1.19 11.81
CA ILE A 15 -8.07 1.58 12.29
C ILE A 15 -8.15 3.12 12.31
N ARG A 16 -9.22 3.67 11.72
CA ARG A 16 -9.47 5.12 11.56
C ARG A 16 -8.52 5.85 10.61
N GLU A 17 -7.82 5.11 9.75
CA GLU A 17 -7.00 5.66 8.67
C GLU A 17 -7.74 5.48 7.33
N SER A 18 -7.78 6.53 6.51
CA SER A 18 -8.20 6.41 5.11
C SER A 18 -7.11 5.73 4.26
N PHE A 19 -7.47 5.19 3.10
CA PHE A 19 -6.48 4.58 2.21
C PHE A 19 -5.40 5.58 1.78
N GLU A 20 -5.78 6.83 1.54
CA GLU A 20 -4.88 7.90 1.13
C GLU A 20 -3.92 8.31 2.26
N GLU A 21 -4.38 8.34 3.51
CA GLU A 21 -3.52 8.56 4.68
C GLU A 21 -2.52 7.42 4.83
N ALA A 22 -2.97 6.17 4.69
CA ALA A 22 -2.11 5.00 4.74
C ALA A 22 -1.02 5.06 3.66
N VAL A 23 -1.37 5.40 2.42
CA VAL A 23 -0.39 5.55 1.33
C VAL A 23 0.64 6.63 1.67
N ARG A 24 0.21 7.82 2.11
CA ARG A 24 1.14 8.90 2.46
C ARG A 24 2.07 8.51 3.60
N ARG A 25 1.54 7.82 4.63
CA ARG A 25 2.32 7.33 5.77
C ARG A 25 3.35 6.29 5.32
N GLN A 26 2.94 5.27 4.57
CA GLN A 26 3.84 4.21 4.11
C GLN A 26 4.96 4.75 3.21
N MET A 27 4.66 5.67 2.30
CA MET A 27 5.69 6.29 1.45
C MET A 27 6.71 7.10 2.28
N TRP A 28 6.27 7.73 3.37
CA TRP A 28 7.16 8.42 4.29
C TRP A 28 7.99 7.45 5.14
N GLU A 29 7.37 6.42 5.72
CA GLU A 29 8.03 5.45 6.61
C GLU A 29 9.07 4.59 5.88
N GLU A 30 8.77 4.18 4.64
CA GLU A 30 9.63 3.26 3.88
C GLU A 30 10.72 3.99 3.07
N PHE A 31 10.39 5.15 2.51
CA PHE A 31 11.27 5.84 1.54
C PHE A 31 11.62 7.28 1.93
N GLY A 32 11.01 7.85 2.98
CA GLY A 32 11.24 9.24 3.36
C GLY A 32 10.71 10.27 2.36
N ILE A 33 9.75 9.91 1.51
CA ILE A 33 9.19 10.80 0.48
C ILE A 33 7.77 11.25 0.81
N LYS A 34 7.45 12.50 0.46
CA LYS A 34 6.09 13.04 0.56
C LYS A 34 5.41 12.92 -0.79
N VAL A 35 4.21 12.33 -0.81
CA VAL A 35 3.47 12.10 -2.05
C VAL A 35 2.06 12.68 -2.01
N LYS A 36 1.56 13.03 -3.19
CA LYS A 36 0.14 13.33 -3.43
C LYS A 36 -0.52 12.13 -4.11
N VAL A 37 -1.58 11.60 -3.50
CA VAL A 37 -2.41 10.56 -4.11
C VAL A 37 -3.24 11.17 -5.23
N LEU A 38 -3.14 10.59 -6.44
CA LEU A 38 -3.86 11.07 -7.62
C LEU A 38 -5.15 10.28 -7.86
N LYS A 39 -5.08 8.96 -7.83
CA LYS A 39 -6.23 8.06 -7.98
C LYS A 39 -5.91 6.64 -7.51
N SER A 40 -6.92 5.89 -7.10
CA SER A 40 -6.84 4.42 -7.10
C SER A 40 -6.84 3.93 -8.55
N PHE A 41 -6.00 2.95 -8.86
CA PHE A 41 -5.89 2.44 -10.24
C PHE A 41 -6.33 0.98 -10.38
N THR A 42 -6.16 0.15 -9.36
CA THR A 42 -6.65 -1.24 -9.35
C THR A 42 -6.81 -1.75 -7.95
N SER A 43 -7.71 -2.70 -7.75
CA SER A 43 -7.70 -3.61 -6.60
C SER A 43 -7.03 -4.92 -6.98
N TYR A 44 -6.61 -5.68 -5.97
CA TYR A 44 -6.08 -7.03 -6.10
C TYR A 44 -6.38 -7.82 -4.83
N VAL A 45 -6.22 -9.13 -4.90
CA VAL A 45 -6.41 -10.02 -3.75
C VAL A 45 -5.15 -10.87 -3.60
N ILE A 46 -4.56 -10.85 -2.40
CA ILE A 46 -3.52 -11.79 -2.04
C ILE A 46 -4.21 -13.04 -1.50
N PRO A 47 -4.13 -14.18 -2.19
CA PRO A 47 -4.70 -15.42 -1.68
C PRO A 47 -3.97 -15.80 -0.40
N SER A 48 -4.71 -16.27 0.59
CA SER A 48 -4.13 -16.80 1.82
C SER A 48 -4.22 -18.32 1.83
N SER A 49 -3.17 -18.98 2.30
CA SER A 49 -3.15 -20.43 2.52
C SER A 49 -3.57 -20.74 3.97
N ASN A 50 -3.88 -22.01 4.23
CA ASN A 50 -4.12 -22.54 5.59
C ASN A 50 -5.36 -21.95 6.30
N GLY A 51 -6.47 -21.77 5.57
CA GLY A 51 -7.77 -21.37 6.14
C GLY A 51 -7.87 -19.91 6.58
N ARG A 52 -6.85 -19.10 6.34
CA ARG A 52 -6.89 -17.66 6.60
C ARG A 52 -7.71 -16.94 5.51
N PRO A 53 -8.39 -15.83 5.84
CA PRO A 53 -9.06 -15.01 4.85
C PRO A 53 -8.07 -14.43 3.84
N ALA A 54 -8.51 -14.27 2.59
CA ALA A 54 -7.75 -13.55 1.57
C ALA A 54 -7.58 -12.08 1.98
N ILE A 55 -6.46 -11.47 1.58
CA ILE A 55 -6.14 -10.08 1.94
C ILE A 55 -6.46 -9.20 0.72
N PRO A 56 -7.49 -8.35 0.78
CA PRO A 56 -7.76 -7.39 -0.27
C PRO A 56 -6.73 -6.25 -0.24
N GLY A 57 -6.33 -5.78 -1.42
CA GLY A 57 -5.43 -4.66 -1.59
C GLY A 57 -5.91 -3.71 -2.68
N VAL A 58 -5.50 -2.45 -2.57
CA VAL A 58 -5.75 -1.39 -3.56
C VAL A 58 -4.43 -0.73 -3.89
N ARG A 59 -4.19 -0.44 -5.17
CA ARG A 59 -3.00 0.29 -5.62
C ARG A 59 -3.38 1.69 -6.04
N PHE A 60 -2.50 2.63 -5.71
CA PHE A 60 -2.69 4.05 -5.97
C PHE A 60 -1.59 4.58 -6.90
N LEU A 61 -1.99 5.47 -7.81
CA LEU A 61 -1.06 6.31 -8.53
C LEU A 61 -0.77 7.54 -7.67
N VAL A 62 0.51 7.83 -7.47
CA VAL A 62 0.97 8.97 -6.66
C VAL A 62 1.98 9.80 -7.44
N CYS A 63 2.10 11.08 -7.07
CA CYS A 63 3.17 11.95 -7.53
C CYS A 63 4.00 12.39 -6.32
N TYR A 64 5.32 12.34 -6.44
CA TYR A 64 6.21 12.90 -5.42
C TYR A 64 6.36 14.41 -5.63
N HIS A 65 6.51 15.13 -4.53
CA HIS A 65 6.83 16.56 -4.53
C HIS A 65 8.31 16.78 -4.26
#